data_AF-A0AAP0QGI4-F1
#
_entry.id   AF-A0AAP0QGI4-F1
#
_cell.length_a   1.000
_cell.length_b   1.000
_cell.length_c   1.000
_cell.angle_alpha   90.00
_cell.angle_beta   90.00
_cell.angle_gamma   90.00
#
_symmetry.space_group_name_H-M   'P 1'
#
loop_
_entity.id
_entity.type
_entity.pdbx_description
1 polymer ?
#
loop_
_entity_poly.entity_id
_entity_poly.type
_entity_poly.pdbx_seq_one_letter_code
_entity_poly.pdbx_strand_id
1 'polypeptide(L)'
;MVTTFRKLISVLLILISLTLVTAKSRHFSRTLSPSSQKLRKEKLSHLHFYFHDIVSGKNPTAVRVAQAAMTNHSPTLFGVVVMIDDPLTMEPEPSSKLVGRAQGIYASASQNETGLLMAMNFSFMEGKYNGSTLSVLGRNAVLSTVREMPIVGGSGLFRFARGYAQAKTHAFDPKTGDAVVDNTSRPPPTTQILHYIGRQDQNQNHLYFFFSSPQTHFAFLIFFFTMATTFPKLTSILHILISITLVAAKSDRFSKTLSPSSVKLSKQKLSHLHFYLHDKVSGQNATAVRVAQATMTNQSPTFFGAVIMFDDALTMEPERNSKLVGRAQGMYGSASQTETGLAVVMNFAFMEGKYNGSTLSVMGRNAVFSTVREMPIIGGSGLFRFGRGYVQAKTHTIDLKTGDAVVEYNVYVFHY
;
A
#
# COMPACT_ATOMS: atom_id res chain seq x y z
N MET A 1 54.71 -38.12 31.72
CA MET A 1 53.62 -38.47 30.77
C MET A 1 52.31 -37.75 31.09
N VAL A 2 51.82 -37.80 32.34
CA VAL A 2 50.56 -37.16 32.77
C VAL A 2 50.55 -35.63 32.65
N THR A 3 51.68 -34.97 32.96
CA THR A 3 51.82 -33.51 32.88
C THR A 3 51.81 -32.99 31.44
N THR A 4 52.41 -33.73 30.51
CA THR A 4 52.42 -33.42 29.08
C THR A 4 51.02 -33.56 28.47
N PHE A 5 50.28 -34.59 28.88
CA PHE A 5 48.91 -34.84 28.43
C PHE A 5 47.92 -33.74 28.88
N ARG A 6 48.05 -33.26 30.12
CA ARG A 6 47.24 -32.13 30.62
C ARG A 6 47.50 -30.82 29.84
N LYS A 7 48.76 -30.53 29.50
CA LYS A 7 49.11 -29.36 28.68
C LYS A 7 48.51 -29.45 27.28
N LEU A 8 48.52 -30.64 26.67
CA LEU A 8 47.93 -30.87 25.34
C LEU A 8 46.41 -30.65 25.34
N ILE A 9 45.70 -31.12 26.37
CA ILE A 9 44.26 -30.90 26.53
C ILE A 9 43.95 -29.41 26.74
N SER A 10 44.72 -28.70 27.57
CA SER A 10 44.54 -27.25 27.75
C SER A 10 44.76 -26.47 26.45
N VAL A 11 45.77 -26.83 25.65
CA VAL A 11 46.02 -26.19 24.34
C VAL A 11 44.89 -26.49 23.36
N LEU A 12 44.38 -27.72 23.34
CA LEU A 12 43.25 -28.11 22.48
C LEU A 12 41.95 -27.36 22.87
N LEU A 13 41.67 -27.24 24.17
CA LEU A 13 40.51 -26.48 24.67
C LEU A 13 40.64 -24.98 24.37
N ILE A 14 41.84 -24.41 24.47
CA ILE A 14 42.10 -23.03 24.07
C ILE A 14 41.90 -22.85 22.55
N LEU A 15 42.40 -23.77 21.72
CA LEU A 15 42.15 -23.74 20.27
C LEU A 15 40.67 -23.87 19.93
N ILE A 16 39.92 -24.76 20.59
CA ILE A 16 38.47 -24.91 20.39
C ILE A 16 37.75 -23.60 20.79
N SER A 17 38.17 -22.97 21.89
CA SER A 17 37.60 -21.68 22.33
C SER A 17 37.96 -20.52 21.40
N LEU A 18 39.14 -20.54 20.75
CA LEU A 18 39.52 -19.57 19.70
C LEU A 18 38.81 -19.84 18.37
N THR A 19 38.44 -21.08 18.04
CA THR A 19 37.59 -21.37 16.87
C THR A 19 36.12 -20.98 17.10
N LEU A 20 35.70 -20.77 18.36
CA LEU A 20 34.43 -20.13 18.71
C LEU A 20 34.46 -18.60 18.59
N VAL A 21 35.49 -18.01 17.99
CA VAL A 21 35.47 -16.64 17.49
C VAL A 21 34.46 -16.57 16.35
N THR A 22 33.21 -16.27 16.74
CA THR A 22 32.09 -15.78 15.94
C THR A 22 32.25 -15.96 14.44
N ALA A 23 31.80 -17.09 13.90
CA ALA A 23 31.20 -17.05 12.57
C ALA A 23 30.11 -15.97 12.67
N LYS A 24 30.37 -14.77 12.13
CA LYS A 24 29.33 -13.76 11.96
C LYS A 24 28.35 -14.35 10.96
N SER A 25 27.43 -15.19 11.43
CA SER A 25 26.31 -15.63 10.63
C SER A 25 25.56 -14.36 10.25
N ARG A 26 25.72 -13.92 9.01
CA ARG A 26 24.94 -12.81 8.48
C ARG A 26 23.49 -13.28 8.55
N HIS A 27 22.69 -12.63 9.39
CA HIS A 27 21.29 -12.95 9.52
C HIS A 27 20.51 -12.07 8.55
N PHE A 28 19.65 -12.67 7.72
CA PHE A 28 18.75 -11.91 6.84
C PHE A 28 17.75 -11.05 7.62
N SER A 29 17.66 -11.23 8.95
CA SER A 29 16.71 -10.53 9.79
C SER A 29 17.24 -10.32 11.21
N ARG A 30 16.76 -9.25 11.85
CA ARG A 30 16.98 -8.97 13.27
C ARG A 30 15.80 -8.22 13.86
N THR A 31 15.63 -8.33 15.17
CA THR A 31 14.65 -7.54 15.92
C THR A 31 15.31 -6.24 16.38
N LEU A 32 14.64 -5.12 16.17
CA LEU A 32 15.10 -3.81 16.62
C LEU A 32 14.27 -3.37 17.84
N SER A 33 14.89 -2.58 18.72
CA SER A 33 14.12 -1.84 19.71
C SER A 33 13.38 -0.70 19.01
N PRO A 34 12.04 -0.56 19.16
CA PRO A 34 11.34 0.61 18.64
C PRO A 34 11.93 1.93 19.13
N SER A 35 12.49 1.97 20.35
CA SER A 35 13.14 3.16 20.91
C SER A 35 14.50 3.49 20.28
N SER A 36 15.17 2.53 19.61
CA SER A 36 16.44 2.79 18.94
C SER A 36 16.25 3.42 17.56
N GLN A 37 15.05 3.29 16.97
CA GLN A 37 14.64 4.13 15.85
C GLN A 37 14.08 5.44 16.41
N LYS A 38 14.70 6.58 16.04
CA LYS A 38 14.24 7.93 16.42
C LYS A 38 12.94 8.32 15.72
N LEU A 39 11.90 7.48 15.82
CA LEU A 39 10.57 7.75 15.29
C LEU A 39 9.98 8.91 16.08
N ARG A 40 9.66 10.00 15.38
CA ARG A 40 9.05 11.18 16.00
C ARG A 40 7.58 10.93 16.32
N LYS A 41 6.93 11.90 16.97
CA LYS A 41 5.49 11.93 17.20
C LYS A 41 4.74 11.83 15.86
N GLU A 42 3.63 11.08 15.87
CA GLU A 42 2.70 11.03 14.75
C GLU A 42 2.20 12.44 14.40
N LYS A 43 2.05 12.72 13.10
CA LYS A 43 1.47 13.95 12.59
C LYS A 43 0.21 13.66 11.77
N LEU A 44 -0.75 14.56 11.89
CA LEU A 44 -1.92 14.64 11.02
C LEU A 44 -1.63 15.67 9.93
N SER A 45 -1.89 15.33 8.67
CA SER A 45 -1.83 16.26 7.54
C SER A 45 -3.10 16.21 6.71
N HIS A 46 -3.43 17.36 6.15
CA HIS A 46 -4.52 17.58 5.20
C HIS A 46 -3.91 18.12 3.92
N LEU A 47 -4.21 17.46 2.79
CA LEU A 47 -3.69 17.80 1.47
C LEU A 47 -4.88 18.06 0.55
N HIS A 48 -4.72 19.03 -0.34
CA HIS A 48 -5.68 19.35 -1.40
C HIS A 48 -4.95 19.50 -2.72
N PHE A 49 -5.50 18.88 -3.76
CA PHE A 49 -5.05 19.00 -5.13
C PHE A 49 -6.15 18.47 -6.07
N TYR A 50 -6.02 18.78 -7.35
CA TYR A 50 -6.85 18.24 -8.43
C TYR A 50 -6.04 17.23 -9.25
N PHE A 51 -6.66 16.10 -9.57
CA PHE A 51 -6.10 15.05 -10.41
C PHE A 51 -6.76 15.09 -11.79
N HIS A 52 -5.97 14.97 -12.86
CA HIS A 52 -6.46 15.10 -14.24
C HIS A 52 -6.22 13.81 -15.03
N ASP A 53 -7.28 13.03 -15.26
CA ASP A 53 -7.25 11.83 -16.10
C ASP A 53 -7.46 12.27 -17.55
N ILE A 54 -6.39 12.27 -18.35
CA ILE A 54 -6.43 12.70 -19.76
C ILE A 54 -6.31 11.45 -20.63
N VAL A 55 -7.45 11.00 -21.14
CA VAL A 55 -7.59 9.81 -21.99
C VAL A 55 -7.43 10.17 -23.46
N SER A 56 -7.75 11.40 -23.84
CA SER A 56 -7.79 11.87 -25.23
C SER A 56 -6.63 12.79 -25.62
N GLY A 57 -6.66 13.26 -26.87
CA GLY A 57 -5.68 14.20 -27.42
C GLY A 57 -4.37 13.54 -27.86
N LYS A 58 -3.38 14.38 -28.18
CA LYS A 58 -2.07 13.93 -28.70
C LYS A 58 -1.15 13.39 -27.61
N ASN A 59 -1.34 13.84 -26.37
CA ASN A 59 -0.50 13.51 -25.22
C ASN A 59 -1.36 12.98 -24.07
N PRO A 60 -2.02 11.82 -24.22
CA PRO A 60 -2.82 11.24 -23.16
C PRO A 60 -1.93 10.87 -21.97
N THR A 61 -2.44 11.08 -20.76
CA THR A 61 -1.80 10.67 -19.51
C THR A 61 -2.31 9.32 -19.02
N ALA A 62 -3.42 8.84 -19.60
CA ALA A 62 -4.06 7.57 -19.30
C ALA A 62 -4.19 6.70 -20.54
N VAL A 63 -3.68 5.47 -20.48
CA VAL A 63 -3.63 4.55 -21.63
C VAL A 63 -4.11 3.15 -21.27
N ARG A 64 -4.97 2.56 -22.11
CA ARG A 64 -5.41 1.17 -21.94
C ARG A 64 -4.24 0.23 -22.19
N VAL A 65 -3.99 -0.68 -21.25
CA VAL A 65 -2.90 -1.68 -21.34
C VAL A 65 -3.42 -3.11 -21.46
N ALA A 66 -4.65 -3.35 -21.01
CA ALA A 66 -5.33 -4.63 -21.16
C ALA A 66 -6.86 -4.45 -21.17
N GLN A 67 -7.57 -5.41 -21.76
CA GLN A 67 -9.03 -5.49 -21.70
C GLN A 67 -9.49 -6.94 -21.86
N ALA A 68 -10.70 -7.26 -21.39
CA ALA A 68 -11.33 -8.56 -21.63
C ALA A 68 -12.01 -8.58 -23.01
N ALA A 69 -12.19 -9.76 -23.60
CA ALA A 69 -12.87 -9.91 -24.89
C ALA A 69 -14.29 -9.30 -24.88
N MET A 70 -14.99 -9.40 -23.75
CA MET A 70 -16.35 -8.88 -23.58
C MET A 70 -16.43 -7.39 -23.20
N THR A 71 -15.30 -6.72 -22.96
CA THR A 71 -15.27 -5.35 -22.44
C THR A 71 -16.12 -4.39 -23.27
N ASN A 72 -16.00 -4.44 -24.60
CA ASN A 72 -16.72 -3.50 -25.49
C ASN A 72 -18.24 -3.70 -25.49
N HIS A 73 -18.72 -4.84 -24.98
CA HIS A 73 -20.14 -5.12 -24.80
C HIS A 73 -20.62 -4.88 -23.36
N SER A 74 -19.70 -4.57 -22.44
CA SER A 74 -20.04 -4.27 -21.05
C SER A 74 -20.46 -2.81 -20.92
N PRO A 75 -21.63 -2.52 -20.32
CA PRO A 75 -22.05 -1.14 -20.07
C PRO A 75 -21.14 -0.40 -19.09
N THR A 76 -20.31 -1.11 -18.33
CA THR A 76 -19.36 -0.57 -17.34
C THR A 76 -17.91 -0.68 -17.78
N LEU A 77 -17.65 -1.11 -19.02
CA LEU A 77 -16.31 -1.43 -19.54
C LEU A 77 -15.55 -2.44 -18.67
N PHE A 78 -16.27 -3.36 -18.00
CA PHE A 78 -15.69 -4.34 -17.11
C PHE A 78 -14.49 -5.06 -17.75
N GLY A 79 -13.40 -5.16 -16.99
CA GLY A 79 -12.16 -5.83 -17.42
C GLY A 79 -11.12 -4.94 -18.12
N VAL A 80 -11.41 -3.65 -18.37
CA VAL A 80 -10.37 -2.69 -18.81
C VAL A 80 -9.39 -2.42 -17.68
N VAL A 81 -8.10 -2.37 -18.04
CA VAL A 81 -6.99 -1.90 -17.19
C VAL A 81 -6.30 -0.74 -17.90
N VAL A 82 -6.10 0.37 -17.18
CA VAL A 82 -5.48 1.60 -17.66
C VAL A 82 -4.24 1.90 -16.84
N MET A 83 -3.15 2.25 -17.50
CA MET A 83 -1.96 2.84 -16.89
C MET A 83 -2.09 4.36 -16.89
N ILE A 84 -1.79 4.99 -15.76
CA ILE A 84 -1.88 6.43 -15.58
C ILE A 84 -0.55 7.04 -15.17
N ASP A 85 -0.26 8.21 -15.73
CA ASP A 85 0.69 9.20 -15.24
C ASP A 85 0.03 10.57 -15.32
N ASP A 86 -0.85 10.86 -14.37
CA ASP A 86 -1.74 12.01 -14.40
C ASP A 86 -1.20 13.18 -13.54
N PRO A 87 -1.28 14.42 -14.00
CA PRO A 87 -0.80 15.56 -13.23
C PRO A 87 -1.70 15.83 -12.02
N LEU A 88 -1.08 16.33 -10.95
CA LEU A 88 -1.75 16.87 -9.78
C LEU A 88 -1.53 18.39 -9.74
N THR A 89 -2.58 19.20 -9.71
CA THR A 89 -2.48 20.67 -9.68
C THR A 89 -3.11 21.28 -8.43
N MET A 90 -2.79 22.54 -8.13
CA MET A 90 -3.41 23.28 -7.03
C MET A 90 -4.87 23.67 -7.28
N GLU A 91 -5.21 23.97 -8.53
CA GLU A 91 -6.55 24.41 -8.96
C GLU A 91 -7.10 23.51 -10.09
N PRO A 92 -8.41 23.55 -10.40
CA PRO A 92 -9.01 22.68 -11.43
C PRO A 92 -8.47 22.88 -12.84
N GLU A 93 -7.87 24.04 -13.14
CA GLU A 93 -7.33 24.34 -14.47
C GLU A 93 -6.02 23.56 -14.71
N PRO A 94 -5.86 22.88 -15.86
CA PRO A 94 -4.61 22.16 -16.19
C PRO A 94 -3.35 23.04 -16.23
N SER A 95 -3.51 24.35 -16.45
CA SER A 95 -2.43 25.34 -16.42
C SER A 95 -2.02 25.78 -15.02
N SER A 96 -2.76 25.35 -13.99
CA SER A 96 -2.43 25.64 -12.59
C SER A 96 -1.11 24.98 -12.17
N LYS A 97 -0.57 25.42 -11.04
CA LYS A 97 0.70 24.92 -10.53
C LYS A 97 0.66 23.40 -10.33
N LEU A 98 1.54 22.70 -11.04
CA LEU A 98 1.79 21.28 -10.84
C LEU A 98 2.43 21.04 -9.46
N VAL A 99 1.81 20.16 -8.66
CA VAL A 99 2.27 19.81 -7.30
C VAL A 99 2.70 18.35 -7.17
N GLY A 100 2.41 17.53 -8.18
CA GLY A 100 2.77 16.13 -8.19
C GLY A 100 2.19 15.37 -9.37
N ARG A 101 2.25 14.05 -9.30
CA ARG A 101 1.66 13.13 -10.28
C ARG A 101 0.99 11.95 -9.59
N ALA A 102 -0.11 11.46 -10.15
CA ALA A 102 -0.72 10.19 -9.78
C ALA A 102 -0.27 9.11 -10.77
N GLN A 103 0.37 8.08 -10.25
CA GLN A 103 1.04 7.06 -11.06
C GLN A 103 0.64 5.66 -10.62
N GLY A 104 0.17 4.84 -11.55
CA GLY A 104 -0.24 3.47 -11.29
C GLY A 104 -1.26 2.98 -12.29
N ILE A 105 -2.20 2.16 -11.83
CA ILE A 105 -3.26 1.63 -12.67
C ILE A 105 -4.64 1.87 -12.06
N TYR A 106 -5.65 1.92 -12.93
CA TYR A 106 -7.02 1.66 -12.53
C TYR A 106 -7.65 0.60 -13.43
N ALA A 107 -8.66 -0.09 -12.91
CA ALA A 107 -9.39 -1.10 -13.66
C ALA A 107 -10.89 -1.00 -13.46
N SER A 108 -11.68 -1.21 -14.51
CA SER A 108 -13.13 -1.34 -14.39
C SER A 108 -13.49 -2.68 -13.76
N ALA A 109 -13.82 -2.65 -12.47
CA ALA A 109 -13.88 -3.81 -11.58
C ALA A 109 -15.30 -4.13 -11.09
N SER A 110 -16.32 -3.47 -11.64
CA SER A 110 -17.72 -3.70 -11.30
C SER A 110 -18.54 -4.01 -12.55
N GLN A 111 -19.35 -5.06 -12.49
CA GLN A 111 -20.26 -5.46 -13.57
C GLN A 111 -21.59 -4.68 -13.54
N ASN A 112 -21.96 -4.12 -12.39
CA ASN A 112 -23.28 -3.54 -12.15
C ASN A 112 -23.29 -2.01 -12.13
N GLU A 113 -22.12 -1.39 -11.93
CA GLU A 113 -21.95 0.07 -11.92
C GLU A 113 -20.57 0.43 -12.44
N THR A 114 -20.35 1.69 -12.83
CA THR A 114 -19.02 2.21 -13.19
C THR A 114 -18.14 2.33 -11.93
N GLY A 115 -17.62 1.20 -11.47
CA GLY A 115 -16.76 1.09 -10.30
C GLY A 115 -15.35 0.72 -10.69
N LEU A 116 -14.41 1.63 -10.43
CA LEU A 116 -12.99 1.40 -10.68
C LEU A 116 -12.30 0.81 -9.45
N LEU A 117 -11.33 -0.07 -9.65
CA LEU A 117 -10.30 -0.39 -8.66
C LEU A 117 -9.11 0.51 -8.93
N MET A 118 -8.76 1.38 -7.98
CA MET A 118 -7.58 2.24 -8.05
C MET A 118 -6.41 1.53 -7.38
N ALA A 119 -5.29 1.41 -8.08
CA ALA A 119 -4.02 0.97 -7.50
C ALA A 119 -2.90 1.93 -7.95
N MET A 120 -2.76 3.04 -7.22
CA MET A 120 -1.94 4.17 -7.64
C MET A 120 -1.17 4.83 -6.48
N ASN A 121 -0.22 5.69 -6.83
CA ASN A 121 0.56 6.50 -5.91
C ASN A 121 0.41 7.97 -6.24
N PHE A 122 0.15 8.81 -5.23
CA PHE A 122 0.38 10.25 -5.34
C PHE A 122 1.86 10.53 -5.05
N SER A 123 2.57 11.09 -6.02
CA SER A 123 3.98 11.45 -5.94
C SER A 123 4.12 12.96 -5.93
N PHE A 124 4.44 13.55 -4.78
CA PHE A 124 4.52 14.99 -4.63
C PHE A 124 5.88 15.53 -5.08
N MET A 125 5.87 16.69 -5.74
CA MET A 125 7.05 17.32 -6.33
C MET A 125 7.35 18.70 -5.73
N GLU A 126 6.51 19.16 -4.80
CA GLU A 126 6.51 20.54 -4.31
C GLU A 126 6.64 20.65 -2.80
N GLY A 127 7.27 21.76 -2.38
CA GLY A 127 7.42 22.15 -0.98
C GLY A 127 8.07 21.08 -0.11
N LYS A 128 7.64 20.99 1.14
CA LYS A 128 8.19 20.01 2.11
C LYS A 128 7.89 18.56 1.73
N TYR A 129 6.90 18.31 0.88
CA TYR A 129 6.47 16.96 0.51
C TYR A 129 7.19 16.42 -0.74
N ASN A 130 8.05 17.22 -1.38
CA ASN A 130 8.80 16.81 -2.57
C ASN A 130 9.52 15.47 -2.36
N GLY A 131 9.31 14.54 -3.29
CA GLY A 131 9.87 13.19 -3.26
C GLY A 131 9.14 12.20 -2.34
N SER A 132 8.15 12.64 -1.57
CA SER A 132 7.32 11.77 -0.73
C SER A 132 6.11 11.26 -1.51
N THR A 133 5.64 10.06 -1.16
CA THR A 133 4.49 9.45 -1.84
C THR A 133 3.44 8.93 -0.87
N LEU A 134 2.19 8.83 -1.35
CA LEU A 134 1.09 8.14 -0.69
C LEU A 134 0.54 7.07 -1.62
N SER A 135 0.23 5.89 -1.09
CA SER A 135 -0.30 4.78 -1.87
C SER A 135 -1.80 4.61 -1.61
N VAL A 136 -2.56 4.47 -2.70
CA VAL A 136 -4.02 4.31 -2.70
C VAL A 136 -4.36 2.96 -3.33
N LEU A 137 -5.07 2.12 -2.59
CA LEU A 137 -5.62 0.86 -3.07
C LEU A 137 -7.09 0.75 -2.64
N GLY A 138 -8.03 1.03 -3.55
CA GLY A 138 -9.43 1.12 -3.17
C GLY A 138 -10.43 1.18 -4.32
N ARG A 139 -11.71 0.98 -3.98
CA ARG A 139 -12.84 1.11 -4.91
C ARG A 139 -13.17 2.59 -5.12
N ASN A 140 -13.42 2.97 -6.37
CA ASN A 140 -13.82 4.30 -6.81
C ASN A 140 -15.10 4.19 -7.66
N ALA A 141 -16.26 4.34 -7.02
CA ALA A 141 -17.56 4.35 -7.68
C ALA A 141 -17.81 5.74 -8.26
N VAL A 142 -17.41 5.97 -9.53
CA VAL A 142 -17.21 7.33 -10.08
C VAL A 142 -18.48 8.17 -10.17
N LEU A 143 -19.65 7.54 -10.17
CA LEU A 143 -20.96 8.20 -10.19
C LEU A 143 -21.42 8.67 -8.80
N SER A 144 -20.75 8.25 -7.72
CA SER A 144 -21.02 8.75 -6.37
C SER A 144 -20.47 10.16 -6.20
N THR A 145 -21.21 11.00 -5.48
CA THR A 145 -20.89 12.41 -5.24
C THR A 145 -19.58 12.62 -4.48
N VAL A 146 -19.34 11.80 -3.46
CA VAL A 146 -18.10 11.75 -2.68
C VAL A 146 -17.65 10.31 -2.59
N ARG A 147 -16.37 10.08 -2.87
CA ARG A 147 -15.77 8.74 -2.95
C ARG A 147 -14.61 8.67 -2.00
N GLU A 148 -14.68 7.77 -1.03
CA GLU A 148 -13.60 7.55 -0.08
C GLU A 148 -12.72 6.37 -0.50
N MET A 149 -11.42 6.59 -0.53
CA MET A 149 -10.41 5.58 -0.83
C MET A 149 -9.36 5.55 0.29
N PRO A 150 -8.92 4.38 0.74
CA PRO A 150 -7.94 4.29 1.82
C PRO A 150 -6.55 4.69 1.35
N ILE A 151 -5.83 5.41 2.22
CA ILE A 151 -4.37 5.53 2.16
C ILE A 151 -3.80 4.32 2.88
N VAL A 152 -3.21 3.41 2.10
CA VAL A 152 -2.69 2.12 2.59
C VAL A 152 -1.21 2.17 2.97
N GLY A 153 -0.52 3.27 2.67
CA GLY A 153 0.87 3.48 3.03
C GLY A 153 1.44 4.79 2.47
N GLY A 154 2.71 5.05 2.77
CA GLY A 154 3.45 6.17 2.20
C GLY A 154 4.96 6.04 2.36
N SER A 155 5.70 6.89 1.63
CA SER A 155 7.16 6.95 1.61
C SER A 155 7.67 8.35 1.97
N GLY A 156 8.95 8.47 2.27
CA GLY A 156 9.60 9.74 2.57
C GLY A 156 9.06 10.35 3.86
N LEU A 157 8.45 11.54 3.77
CA LEU A 157 7.78 12.14 4.92
C LEU A 157 6.55 11.35 5.37
N PHE A 158 5.95 10.54 4.51
CA PHE A 158 4.73 9.77 4.80
C PHE A 158 5.00 8.33 5.24
N ARG A 159 6.19 8.03 5.78
CA ARG A 159 6.47 6.69 6.33
C ARG A 159 5.41 6.27 7.34
N PHE A 160 4.98 5.02 7.20
CA PHE A 160 3.92 4.41 8.01
C PHE A 160 2.58 5.17 7.95
N ALA A 161 2.31 5.90 6.86
CA ALA A 161 1.05 6.61 6.69
C ALA A 161 -0.16 5.66 6.74
N ARG A 162 -1.21 6.14 7.38
CA ARG A 162 -2.56 5.55 7.39
C ARG A 162 -3.57 6.69 7.29
N GLY A 163 -4.64 6.49 6.55
CA GLY A 163 -5.59 7.56 6.32
C GLY A 163 -6.59 7.22 5.22
N TYR A 164 -7.21 8.25 4.70
CA TYR A 164 -8.19 8.14 3.61
C TYR A 164 -8.17 9.40 2.77
N ALA A 165 -8.53 9.24 1.50
CA ALA A 165 -8.73 10.29 0.51
C ALA A 165 -10.20 10.33 0.11
N GLN A 166 -10.76 11.53 0.07
CA GLN A 166 -12.06 11.83 -0.50
C GLN A 166 -11.87 12.47 -1.87
N ALA A 167 -12.61 11.98 -2.85
CA ALA A 167 -12.59 12.46 -4.23
C ALA A 167 -14.00 12.85 -4.69
N LYS A 168 -14.08 13.94 -5.45
CA LYS A 168 -15.28 14.46 -6.10
C LYS A 168 -14.95 14.80 -7.55
N THR A 169 -15.82 14.43 -8.48
CA THR A 169 -15.63 14.80 -9.90
C THR A 169 -15.94 16.28 -10.07
N HIS A 170 -14.97 17.06 -10.55
CA HIS A 170 -15.13 18.47 -10.88
C HIS A 170 -15.64 18.65 -12.31
N ALA A 171 -15.03 17.94 -13.26
CA ALA A 171 -15.44 17.90 -14.66
C ALA A 171 -15.28 16.49 -15.23
N PHE A 172 -16.15 16.11 -16.18
CA PHE A 172 -16.08 14.84 -16.90
C PHE A 172 -16.66 15.00 -18.30
N ASP A 173 -15.90 14.59 -19.32
CA ASP A 173 -16.40 14.48 -20.69
C ASP A 173 -16.73 13.01 -21.01
N PRO A 174 -18.02 12.64 -21.14
CA PRO A 174 -18.41 11.27 -21.41
C PRO A 174 -18.03 10.78 -22.82
N LYS A 175 -17.69 11.67 -23.76
CA LYS A 175 -17.28 11.28 -25.12
C LYS A 175 -15.82 10.83 -25.14
N THR A 176 -14.96 11.52 -24.40
CA THR A 176 -13.52 11.26 -24.39
C THR A 176 -13.09 10.39 -23.21
N GLY A 177 -13.82 10.45 -22.10
CA GLY A 177 -13.43 9.88 -20.82
C GLY A 177 -12.56 10.80 -19.97
N ASP A 178 -12.23 12.00 -20.45
CA ASP A 178 -11.37 12.94 -19.71
C ASP A 178 -12.07 13.43 -18.43
N ALA A 179 -11.33 13.51 -17.34
CA ALA A 179 -11.86 13.89 -16.04
C ALA A 179 -10.92 14.79 -15.25
N VAL A 180 -11.50 15.78 -14.56
CA VAL A 180 -10.83 16.53 -13.48
C VAL A 180 -11.49 16.14 -12.17
N VAL A 181 -10.69 15.66 -11.23
CA VAL A 181 -11.15 15.16 -9.93
C VAL A 181 -10.56 16.01 -8.82
N ASP A 182 -11.43 16.64 -8.04
CA ASP A 182 -11.09 17.34 -6.81
C ASP A 182 -10.88 16.32 -5.69
N ASN A 183 -9.69 16.33 -5.08
CA ASN A 183 -9.40 15.53 -3.91
C ASN A 183 -9.49 16.37 -2.62
N THR A 184 -10.66 16.94 -2.30
CA THR A 184 -11.00 17.52 -0.98
C THR A 184 -12.50 17.67 -0.69
N SER A 185 -12.84 17.88 0.60
CA SER A 185 -13.57 19.10 1.03
C SER A 185 -13.65 19.26 2.58
N ARG A 186 -13.55 20.50 3.10
CA ARG A 186 -13.78 20.90 4.52
C ARG A 186 -15.24 21.39 4.71
N PRO A 187 -15.83 21.44 5.94
CA PRO A 187 -15.93 20.45 7.02
C PRO A 187 -17.41 20.06 7.36
N PRO A 188 -17.70 18.93 8.06
CA PRO A 188 -16.91 17.72 8.32
C PRO A 188 -17.59 16.39 7.88
N PRO A 189 -16.86 15.24 7.80
CA PRO A 189 -15.39 15.06 7.65
C PRO A 189 -14.97 14.14 6.46
N THR A 190 -13.76 14.12 5.86
CA THR A 190 -12.55 14.98 5.65
C THR A 190 -11.56 14.14 4.77
N THR A 191 -10.37 14.57 4.31
CA THR A 191 -9.27 13.65 3.88
C THR A 191 -8.18 13.71 4.94
N GLN A 192 -7.92 12.65 5.70
CA GLN A 192 -6.97 12.72 6.84
C GLN A 192 -5.86 11.67 6.72
N ILE A 193 -4.62 12.10 6.93
CA ILE A 193 -3.44 11.22 6.88
C ILE A 193 -2.65 11.34 8.17
N LEU A 194 -2.57 10.23 8.91
CA LEU A 194 -1.69 10.06 10.07
C LEU A 194 -0.40 9.36 9.63
N HIS A 195 0.76 9.96 9.90
CA HIS A 195 2.06 9.38 9.52
C HIS A 195 3.16 9.75 10.53
N TYR A 196 4.32 9.09 10.44
CA TYR A 196 5.50 9.40 11.25
C TYR A 196 6.50 10.22 10.44
N ILE A 197 7.08 11.25 11.05
CA ILE A 197 8.10 12.08 10.40
C ILE A 197 9.51 11.58 10.74
N GLY A 198 10.25 11.17 9.71
CA GLY A 198 11.71 10.98 9.75
C GLY A 198 12.47 12.31 9.83
N ARG A 199 13.74 12.30 10.25
CA ARG A 199 14.53 13.50 10.60
C ARG A 199 14.72 14.48 9.42
N GLN A 200 14.07 15.64 9.48
CA GLN A 200 14.64 16.96 9.17
C GLN A 200 13.82 18.09 9.84
N ASP A 201 14.34 19.31 9.80
CA ASP A 201 14.18 20.37 10.79
C ASP A 201 12.79 21.03 10.93
N GLN A 202 12.58 21.47 12.17
CA GLN A 202 11.69 22.50 12.75
C GLN A 202 10.14 22.51 12.58
N ASN A 203 9.54 22.54 13.78
CA ASN A 203 8.45 23.36 14.29
C ASN A 203 6.95 23.15 13.94
N GLN A 204 6.21 23.21 15.05
CA GLN A 204 4.77 23.38 15.31
C GLN A 204 3.83 22.17 15.28
N ASN A 205 3.13 22.02 16.41
CA ASN A 205 2.18 20.99 16.80
C ASN A 205 0.79 21.63 16.95
N HIS A 206 -0.27 21.00 16.45
CA HIS A 206 -1.60 21.07 17.05
C HIS A 206 -2.28 19.71 16.92
N LEU A 207 -2.97 19.29 18.00
CA LEU A 207 -3.55 17.97 18.22
C LEU A 207 -5.06 18.13 18.41
N TYR A 208 -5.90 17.34 17.73
CA TYR A 208 -7.31 17.20 18.06
C TYR A 208 -7.73 15.73 17.94
N PHE A 209 -8.51 15.25 18.92
CA PHE A 209 -9.19 13.95 18.93
C PHE A 209 -10.68 14.16 18.68
N PHE A 210 -11.33 13.23 17.97
CA PHE A 210 -12.80 13.15 17.94
C PHE A 210 -13.26 11.71 18.23
N PHE A 211 -14.21 11.60 19.17
CA PHE A 211 -15.08 10.46 19.36
C PHE A 211 -16.42 10.75 18.65
N SER A 212 -16.96 9.80 17.90
CA SER A 212 -18.32 9.88 17.37
C SER A 212 -19.31 9.22 18.35
N SER A 213 -20.44 9.87 18.57
CA SER A 213 -21.60 9.37 19.34
C SER A 213 -22.84 9.33 18.44
N PRO A 214 -23.79 8.39 18.61
CA PRO A 214 -24.89 8.17 17.68
C PRO A 214 -26.17 8.95 18.07
N GLN A 215 -26.67 9.79 17.17
CA GLN A 215 -27.92 10.56 17.33
C GLN A 215 -29.19 9.87 16.81
N THR A 216 -29.15 8.59 16.42
CA THR A 216 -30.31 7.90 15.81
C THR A 216 -31.34 7.32 16.79
N HIS A 217 -31.08 7.30 18.10
CA HIS A 217 -32.00 6.71 19.08
C HIS A 217 -33.11 7.64 19.59
N PHE A 218 -33.02 8.95 19.37
CA PHE A 218 -33.95 9.92 19.98
C PHE A 218 -35.29 10.06 19.23
N ALA A 219 -35.31 9.89 17.91
CA ALA A 219 -36.54 10.03 17.12
C ALA A 219 -37.51 8.86 17.30
N PHE A 220 -37.00 7.66 17.57
CA PHE A 220 -37.82 6.45 17.79
C PHE A 220 -38.59 6.47 19.12
N LEU A 221 -38.04 7.12 20.15
CA LEU A 221 -38.68 7.17 21.48
C LEU A 221 -39.92 8.07 21.52
N ILE A 222 -39.92 9.16 20.74
CA ILE A 222 -40.99 10.16 20.75
C ILE A 222 -42.27 9.63 20.09
N PHE A 223 -42.14 8.85 19.00
CA PHE A 223 -43.29 8.28 18.30
C PHE A 223 -44.07 7.23 19.14
N PHE A 224 -43.36 6.49 20.00
CA PHE A 224 -43.98 5.49 20.87
C PHE A 224 -44.71 6.09 22.07
N PHE A 225 -44.22 7.21 22.61
CA PHE A 225 -44.86 7.88 23.75
C PHE A 225 -46.25 8.43 23.40
N THR A 226 -46.44 8.88 22.16
CA THR A 226 -47.73 9.42 21.67
C THR A 226 -48.80 8.35 21.46
N MET A 227 -48.41 7.12 21.12
CA MET A 227 -49.32 5.98 20.94
C MET A 227 -49.73 5.32 22.28
N ALA A 228 -48.84 5.36 23.28
CA ALA A 228 -49.07 4.74 24.58
C ALA A 228 -50.22 5.41 25.38
N THR A 229 -50.49 6.69 25.14
CA THR A 229 -51.52 7.47 25.84
C THR A 229 -52.93 7.27 25.27
N THR A 230 -53.06 6.76 24.04
CA THR A 230 -54.35 6.70 23.35
C THR A 230 -55.06 5.33 23.48
N PHE A 231 -54.33 4.22 23.67
CA PHE A 231 -54.92 2.87 23.73
C PHE A 231 -54.22 1.91 24.72
N PRO A 232 -54.38 2.10 26.04
CA PRO A 232 -53.58 1.42 27.08
C PRO A 232 -53.76 -0.10 27.18
N LYS A 233 -54.88 -0.66 26.68
CA LYS A 233 -55.13 -2.11 26.68
C LYS A 233 -54.60 -2.84 25.44
N LEU A 234 -54.45 -2.14 24.31
CA LEU A 234 -53.90 -2.70 23.08
C LEU A 234 -52.36 -2.65 23.07
N THR A 235 -51.79 -1.68 23.79
CA THR A 235 -50.34 -1.51 23.93
C THR A 235 -49.66 -2.66 24.68
N SER A 236 -50.26 -3.21 25.74
CA SER A 236 -49.61 -4.29 26.52
C SER A 236 -49.47 -5.60 25.74
N ILE A 237 -50.47 -6.00 24.95
CA ILE A 237 -50.41 -7.21 24.11
C ILE A 237 -49.44 -7.01 22.95
N LEU A 238 -49.47 -5.82 22.33
CA LEU A 238 -48.53 -5.45 21.26
C LEU A 238 -47.09 -5.35 21.78
N HIS A 239 -46.87 -4.89 23.02
CA HIS A 239 -45.55 -4.86 23.66
C HIS A 239 -45.00 -6.27 23.86
N ILE A 240 -45.81 -7.20 24.38
CA ILE A 240 -45.38 -8.60 24.56
C ILE A 240 -45.07 -9.25 23.21
N LEU A 241 -45.91 -9.02 22.18
CA LEU A 241 -45.70 -9.60 20.84
C LEU A 241 -44.48 -9.00 20.11
N ILE A 242 -44.25 -7.69 20.22
CA ILE A 242 -43.06 -7.00 19.69
C ILE A 242 -41.79 -7.41 20.47
N SER A 243 -41.87 -7.57 21.78
CA SER A 243 -40.73 -8.06 22.60
C SER A 243 -40.37 -9.51 22.27
N ILE A 244 -41.35 -10.38 22.02
CA ILE A 244 -41.11 -11.79 21.62
C ILE A 244 -40.55 -11.87 20.19
N THR A 245 -40.99 -11.01 19.27
CA THR A 245 -40.47 -10.98 17.89
C THR A 245 -39.09 -10.31 17.77
N LEU A 246 -38.75 -9.32 18.61
CA LEU A 246 -37.39 -8.74 18.64
C LEU A 246 -36.32 -9.71 19.17
N VAL A 247 -36.70 -10.68 20.01
CA VAL A 247 -35.77 -11.65 20.61
C VAL A 247 -35.48 -12.83 19.67
N ALA A 248 -36.26 -13.03 18.60
CA ALA A 248 -36.13 -14.16 17.68
C ALA A 248 -35.59 -13.81 16.28
N ALA A 249 -35.14 -12.58 16.04
CA ALA A 249 -34.33 -12.28 14.86
C ALA A 249 -32.89 -12.70 15.13
N LYS A 250 -32.58 -14.00 14.94
CA LYS A 250 -31.20 -14.40 14.61
C LYS A 250 -30.88 -13.74 13.26
N SER A 251 -30.38 -12.51 13.30
CA SER A 251 -29.68 -11.99 12.13
C SER A 251 -28.52 -12.94 11.88
N ASP A 252 -28.44 -13.49 10.68
CA ASP A 252 -27.21 -14.11 10.19
C ASP A 252 -26.12 -13.05 10.39
N ARG A 253 -25.27 -13.25 11.40
CA ARG A 253 -24.33 -12.21 11.81
C ARG A 253 -23.21 -12.17 10.80
N PHE A 254 -23.40 -11.38 9.75
CA PHE A 254 -22.35 -10.99 8.82
C PHE A 254 -21.14 -10.39 9.55
N SER A 255 -21.37 -9.71 10.67
CA SER A 255 -20.31 -9.10 11.49
C SER A 255 -20.55 -9.22 12.99
N LYS A 256 -19.45 -9.18 13.76
CA LYS A 256 -19.44 -9.04 15.21
C LYS A 256 -18.31 -8.09 15.60
N THR A 257 -18.63 -7.06 16.37
CA THR A 257 -17.61 -6.18 16.96
C THR A 257 -16.79 -6.96 17.97
N LEU A 258 -15.47 -6.98 17.78
CA LEU A 258 -14.51 -7.58 18.70
C LEU A 258 -13.86 -6.47 19.53
N SER A 259 -13.68 -6.70 20.83
CA SER A 259 -12.84 -5.81 21.63
C SER A 259 -11.37 -6.02 21.25
N PRO A 260 -10.52 -4.97 21.26
CA PRO A 260 -9.08 -5.14 21.01
C PRO A 260 -8.43 -6.20 21.91
N SER A 261 -8.91 -6.35 23.16
CA SER A 261 -8.46 -7.38 24.09
C SER A 261 -8.85 -8.82 23.69
N SER A 262 -9.90 -9.00 22.89
CA SER A 262 -10.32 -10.32 22.41
C SER A 262 -9.40 -10.85 21.30
N VAL A 263 -8.74 -9.95 20.57
CA VAL A 263 -7.64 -10.29 19.68
C VAL A 263 -6.38 -10.29 20.55
N LYS A 264 -5.91 -11.46 20.98
CA LYS A 264 -4.71 -11.60 21.83
C LYS A 264 -3.42 -11.19 21.08
N LEU A 265 -3.30 -9.92 20.73
CA LEU A 265 -2.13 -9.35 20.10
C LEU A 265 -1.00 -9.32 21.14
N SER A 266 0.12 -9.95 20.80
CA SER A 266 1.35 -9.87 21.58
C SER A 266 1.93 -8.45 21.54
N LYS A 267 3.02 -8.20 22.27
CA LYS A 267 3.71 -6.90 22.25
C LYS A 267 4.19 -6.59 20.84
N GLN A 268 3.92 -5.37 20.36
CA GLN A 268 4.41 -4.90 19.07
C GLN A 268 5.96 -4.99 18.99
N LYS A 269 6.45 -5.52 17.87
CA LYS A 269 7.86 -5.71 17.54
C LYS A 269 8.20 -4.91 16.30
N LEU A 270 9.45 -4.45 16.21
CA LEU A 270 10.03 -3.90 14.99
C LEU A 270 11.07 -4.89 14.46
N SER A 271 10.91 -5.34 13.23
CA SER A 271 11.89 -6.19 12.56
C SER A 271 12.53 -5.47 11.39
N HIS A 272 13.83 -5.69 11.25
CA HIS A 272 14.62 -5.31 10.08
C HIS A 272 14.99 -6.58 9.32
N LEU A 273 14.70 -6.60 8.02
CA LEU A 273 15.10 -7.67 7.11
C LEU A 273 15.99 -7.10 6.00
N HIS A 274 16.94 -7.89 5.55
CA HIS A 274 17.90 -7.55 4.50
C HIS A 274 18.10 -8.75 3.56
N PHE A 275 17.97 -8.50 2.26
CA PHE A 275 18.09 -9.50 1.20
C PHE A 275 18.26 -8.83 -0.17
N TYR A 276 18.57 -9.62 -1.20
CA TYR A 276 18.71 -9.19 -2.59
C TYR A 276 17.63 -9.84 -3.44
N LEU A 277 16.90 -9.02 -4.19
CA LEU A 277 15.95 -9.44 -5.22
C LEU A 277 16.66 -9.54 -6.56
N HIS A 278 16.34 -10.58 -7.32
CA HIS A 278 16.95 -10.87 -8.62
C HIS A 278 15.88 -10.86 -9.72
N ASP A 279 15.74 -9.72 -10.38
CA ASP A 279 14.82 -9.54 -11.51
C ASP A 279 15.52 -9.96 -12.79
N LYS A 280 15.00 -10.99 -13.45
CA LYS A 280 15.57 -11.54 -14.67
C LYS A 280 14.53 -11.46 -15.78
N VAL A 281 14.74 -10.52 -16.69
CA VAL A 281 13.87 -10.24 -17.84
C VAL A 281 14.33 -11.04 -19.07
N SER A 282 15.61 -11.42 -19.12
CA SER A 282 16.21 -12.04 -20.29
C SER A 282 16.52 -13.54 -20.16
N GLY A 283 16.69 -14.19 -21.33
CA GLY A 283 17.10 -15.59 -21.43
C GLY A 283 15.98 -16.61 -21.18
N GLN A 284 16.31 -17.89 -21.32
CA GLN A 284 15.33 -18.99 -21.25
C GLN A 284 14.72 -19.20 -19.85
N ASN A 285 15.40 -18.71 -18.81
CA ASN A 285 14.98 -18.79 -17.41
C ASN A 285 14.59 -17.41 -16.86
N ALA A 286 13.94 -16.58 -17.68
CA ALA A 286 13.41 -15.30 -17.24
C ALA A 286 12.41 -15.52 -16.09
N THR A 287 12.52 -14.70 -15.05
CA THR A 287 11.61 -14.66 -13.91
C THR A 287 10.60 -13.52 -14.00
N ALA A 288 10.79 -12.61 -14.95
CA ALA A 288 9.91 -11.49 -15.24
C ALA A 288 9.53 -11.45 -16.73
N VAL A 289 8.23 -11.27 -17.01
CA VAL A 289 7.67 -11.31 -18.36
C VAL A 289 6.68 -10.17 -18.56
N ARG A 290 6.80 -9.46 -19.68
CA ARG A 290 5.82 -8.45 -20.08
C ARG A 290 4.51 -9.14 -20.46
N VAL A 291 3.43 -8.82 -19.74
CA VAL A 291 2.10 -9.45 -19.92
C VAL A 291 1.07 -8.52 -20.57
N ALA A 292 1.31 -7.21 -20.54
CA ALA A 292 0.42 -6.21 -21.14
C ALA A 292 1.22 -4.96 -21.54
N GLN A 293 0.70 -4.22 -22.52
CA GLN A 293 1.29 -2.97 -22.99
C GLN A 293 0.24 -2.13 -23.72
N ALA A 294 0.44 -0.81 -23.75
CA ALA A 294 -0.32 0.10 -24.61
C ALA A 294 0.30 0.15 -26.02
N THR A 295 -0.47 0.61 -27.01
CA THR A 295 0.01 0.76 -28.40
C THR A 295 1.26 1.65 -28.50
N MET A 296 1.33 2.71 -27.67
CA MET A 296 2.45 3.65 -27.65
C MET A 296 3.64 3.21 -26.78
N THR A 297 3.54 2.08 -26.06
CA THR A 297 4.55 1.67 -25.09
C THR A 297 5.95 1.55 -25.67
N ASN A 298 6.11 0.96 -26.86
CA ASN A 298 7.43 0.79 -27.48
C ASN A 298 7.99 2.07 -28.11
N GLN A 299 7.17 3.12 -28.25
CA GLN A 299 7.59 4.44 -28.73
C GLN A 299 7.93 5.38 -27.56
N SER A 300 7.45 5.06 -26.35
CA SER A 300 7.72 5.82 -25.15
C SER A 300 9.15 5.60 -24.67
N PRO A 301 9.92 6.68 -24.37
CA PRO A 301 11.29 6.56 -23.86
C PRO A 301 11.35 5.90 -22.47
N THR A 302 10.23 5.84 -21.75
CA THR A 302 10.11 5.25 -20.41
C THR A 302 9.37 3.90 -20.45
N PHE A 303 9.03 3.41 -21.64
CA PHE A 303 8.13 2.27 -21.83
C PHE A 303 6.77 2.44 -21.15
N PHE A 304 6.26 3.66 -21.07
CA PHE A 304 4.98 3.96 -20.41
C PHE A 304 3.86 3.01 -20.88
N GLY A 305 3.16 2.42 -19.92
CA GLY A 305 2.11 1.42 -20.19
C GLY A 305 2.58 -0.03 -20.26
N ALA A 306 3.88 -0.34 -20.19
CA ALA A 306 4.33 -1.72 -20.03
C ALA A 306 3.90 -2.27 -18.66
N VAL A 307 3.41 -3.52 -18.63
CA VAL A 307 3.09 -4.26 -17.39
C VAL A 307 3.83 -5.59 -17.42
N ILE A 308 4.60 -5.85 -16.36
CA ILE A 308 5.45 -7.02 -16.19
C ILE A 308 4.96 -7.80 -14.99
N MET A 309 4.75 -9.11 -15.16
CA MET A 309 4.56 -10.07 -14.05
C MET A 309 5.89 -10.72 -13.73
N PHE A 310 6.18 -10.91 -12.44
CA PHE A 310 7.44 -11.52 -12.01
C PHE A 310 7.28 -12.47 -10.81
N ASP A 311 8.19 -13.43 -10.74
CA ASP A 311 8.41 -14.35 -9.62
C ASP A 311 9.90 -14.51 -9.34
N ASP A 312 10.46 -13.51 -8.66
CA ASP A 312 11.89 -13.33 -8.49
C ASP A 312 12.42 -14.01 -7.22
N ALA A 313 13.68 -14.41 -7.25
CA ALA A 313 14.35 -14.97 -6.09
C ALA A 313 14.78 -13.87 -5.11
N LEU A 314 14.65 -14.15 -3.81
CA LEU A 314 15.25 -13.37 -2.74
C LEU A 314 16.41 -14.15 -2.13
N THR A 315 17.61 -13.58 -2.13
CA THR A 315 18.81 -14.24 -1.58
C THR A 315 19.48 -13.42 -0.48
N MET A 316 20.33 -14.05 0.32
CA MET A 316 21.05 -13.36 1.41
C MET A 316 22.15 -12.43 0.93
N GLU A 317 22.80 -12.75 -0.19
CA GLU A 317 23.91 -12.00 -0.77
C GLU A 317 23.60 -11.66 -2.24
N PRO A 318 24.33 -10.74 -2.89
CA PRO A 318 24.06 -10.33 -4.27
C PRO A 318 24.22 -11.46 -5.29
N GLU A 319 25.00 -12.50 -4.97
CA GLU A 319 25.21 -13.63 -5.86
C GLU A 319 23.98 -14.55 -5.91
N ARG A 320 23.58 -14.96 -7.12
CA ARG A 320 22.39 -15.79 -7.34
C ARG A 320 22.46 -17.17 -6.70
N ASN A 321 23.67 -17.70 -6.47
CA ASN A 321 23.90 -18.99 -5.81
C ASN A 321 23.96 -18.87 -4.27
N SER A 322 23.84 -17.67 -3.71
CA SER A 322 23.74 -17.49 -2.27
C SER A 322 22.42 -18.02 -1.73
N LYS A 323 22.32 -18.15 -0.41
CA LYS A 323 21.16 -18.78 0.24
C LYS A 323 19.85 -18.09 -0.16
N LEU A 324 18.93 -18.86 -0.74
CA LEU A 324 17.56 -18.44 -1.03
C LEU A 324 16.80 -18.25 0.28
N VAL A 325 16.18 -17.08 0.47
CA VAL A 325 15.40 -16.74 1.68
C VAL A 325 13.91 -16.54 1.41
N GLY A 326 13.53 -16.44 0.14
CA GLY A 326 12.14 -16.27 -0.26
C GLY A 326 11.98 -15.96 -1.74
N ARG A 327 10.78 -15.51 -2.10
CA ARG A 327 10.41 -15.05 -3.44
C ARG A 327 9.74 -13.69 -3.37
N ALA A 328 9.95 -12.87 -4.39
CA ALA A 328 9.17 -11.67 -4.62
C ALA A 328 8.22 -11.94 -5.80
N GLN A 329 6.93 -11.81 -5.56
CA GLN A 329 5.90 -12.19 -6.52
C GLN A 329 4.92 -11.06 -6.71
N GLY A 330 4.65 -10.69 -7.96
CA GLY A 330 3.70 -9.65 -8.27
C GLY A 330 3.90 -9.08 -9.66
N MET A 331 3.67 -7.77 -9.76
CA MET A 331 3.81 -7.03 -11.01
C MET A 331 4.40 -5.65 -10.79
N TYR A 332 5.01 -5.13 -11.84
CA TYR A 332 5.31 -3.72 -11.95
C TYR A 332 4.89 -3.18 -13.30
N GLY A 333 4.48 -1.92 -13.32
CA GLY A 333 4.13 -1.22 -14.55
C GLY A 333 4.95 0.04 -14.73
N SER A 334 5.36 0.35 -15.95
CA SER A 334 5.98 1.63 -16.31
C SER A 334 4.92 2.72 -16.26
N ALA A 335 4.91 3.46 -15.15
CA ALA A 335 3.83 4.36 -14.76
C ALA A 335 4.24 5.84 -14.79
N SER A 336 5.38 6.16 -15.40
CA SER A 336 5.79 7.55 -15.62
C SER A 336 6.18 7.78 -17.07
N GLN A 337 5.76 8.90 -17.61
CA GLN A 337 6.10 9.40 -18.94
C GLN A 337 7.39 10.23 -18.95
N THR A 338 7.82 10.72 -17.78
CA THR A 338 8.95 11.66 -17.66
C THR A 338 10.24 11.00 -17.15
N GLU A 339 10.14 9.86 -16.46
CA GLU A 339 11.30 9.08 -16.01
C GLU A 339 10.97 7.58 -15.96
N THR A 340 11.97 6.72 -15.77
CA THR A 340 11.76 5.28 -15.51
C THR A 340 11.21 5.07 -14.08
N GLY A 341 9.95 5.45 -13.91
CA GLY A 341 9.17 5.28 -12.68
C GLY A 341 8.23 4.11 -12.81
N LEU A 342 8.40 3.11 -11.94
CA LEU A 342 7.52 1.94 -11.90
C LEU A 342 6.47 2.08 -10.79
N ALA A 343 5.25 1.63 -11.06
CA ALA A 343 4.28 1.30 -10.01
C ALA A 343 4.43 -0.20 -9.69
N VAL A 344 4.88 -0.51 -8.47
CA VAL A 344 5.15 -1.88 -8.02
C VAL A 344 4.02 -2.35 -7.12
N VAL A 345 3.52 -3.57 -7.35
CA VAL A 345 2.58 -4.29 -6.49
C VAL A 345 3.11 -5.70 -6.31
N MET A 346 3.61 -6.04 -5.11
CA MET A 346 4.27 -7.32 -4.88
C MET A 346 4.12 -7.84 -3.46
N ASN A 347 4.37 -9.14 -3.30
CA ASN A 347 4.55 -9.80 -2.02
C ASN A 347 5.97 -10.35 -1.90
N PHE A 348 6.62 -10.12 -0.76
CA PHE A 348 7.74 -10.94 -0.33
C PHE A 348 7.20 -12.15 0.42
N ALA A 349 7.42 -13.35 -0.11
CA ALA A 349 7.08 -14.62 0.51
C ALA A 349 8.34 -15.28 1.07
N PHE A 350 8.47 -15.28 2.40
CA PHE A 350 9.67 -15.80 3.06
C PHE A 350 9.58 -17.32 3.24
N MET A 351 10.71 -17.99 3.01
CA MET A 351 10.83 -19.46 3.06
C MET A 351 11.79 -19.94 4.16
N GLU A 352 12.40 -19.00 4.90
CA GLU A 352 13.53 -19.28 5.78
C GLU A 352 13.34 -18.84 7.22
N GLY A 353 13.93 -19.63 8.12
CA GLY A 353 13.94 -19.39 9.56
C GLY A 353 12.53 -19.25 10.15
N LYS A 354 12.40 -18.39 11.17
CA LYS A 354 11.12 -18.17 11.85
C LYS A 354 10.04 -17.52 10.97
N TYR A 355 10.42 -16.89 9.86
CA TYR A 355 9.49 -16.18 8.97
C TYR A 355 8.96 -17.05 7.83
N ASN A 356 9.37 -18.33 7.76
CA ASN A 356 8.88 -19.26 6.75
C ASN A 356 7.33 -19.28 6.71
N GLY A 357 6.77 -19.12 5.51
CA GLY A 357 5.33 -19.05 5.26
C GLY A 357 4.68 -17.70 5.56
N SER A 358 5.43 -16.72 6.07
CA SER A 358 4.92 -15.35 6.28
C SER A 358 5.18 -14.49 5.04
N THR A 359 4.31 -13.50 4.82
CA THR A 359 4.46 -12.57 3.68
C THR A 359 4.40 -11.10 4.11
N LEU A 360 5.05 -10.24 3.32
CA LEU A 360 4.91 -8.78 3.39
C LEU A 360 4.44 -8.26 2.03
N SER A 361 3.41 -7.41 2.03
CA SER A 361 2.87 -6.81 0.81
C SER A 361 3.42 -5.39 0.65
N VAL A 362 3.95 -5.09 -0.54
CA VAL A 362 4.51 -3.79 -0.92
C VAL A 362 3.71 -3.25 -2.10
N MET A 363 3.30 -2.01 -2.00
CA MET A 363 2.69 -1.28 -3.11
C MET A 363 3.23 0.14 -3.11
N GLY A 364 3.95 0.53 -4.15
CA GLY A 364 4.66 1.80 -4.12
C GLY A 364 5.23 2.23 -5.46
N ARG A 365 5.67 3.48 -5.50
CA ARG A 365 6.42 4.06 -6.61
C ARG A 365 7.89 3.70 -6.51
N ASN A 366 8.49 3.27 -7.62
CA ASN A 366 9.89 2.87 -7.70
C ASN A 366 10.60 3.65 -8.82
N ALA A 367 11.28 4.74 -8.46
CA ALA A 367 12.07 5.57 -9.38
C ALA A 367 13.44 4.93 -9.62
N VAL A 368 13.57 4.08 -10.65
CA VAL A 368 14.66 3.08 -10.78
C VAL A 368 16.06 3.67 -10.59
N PHE A 369 16.30 4.87 -11.13
CA PHE A 369 17.61 5.54 -11.09
C PHE A 369 17.88 6.38 -9.83
N SER A 370 16.93 6.47 -8.90
CA SER A 370 17.19 7.07 -7.59
C SER A 370 18.10 6.18 -6.74
N THR A 371 19.04 6.80 -6.02
CA THR A 371 20.04 6.11 -5.19
C THR A 371 19.42 5.20 -4.13
N VAL A 372 18.37 5.68 -3.47
CA VAL A 372 17.58 4.90 -2.50
C VAL A 372 16.12 5.16 -2.81
N ARG A 373 15.36 4.07 -2.98
CA ARG A 373 13.95 4.10 -3.36
C ARG A 373 13.15 3.55 -2.21
N GLU A 374 12.08 4.24 -1.85
CA GLU A 374 11.27 3.83 -0.70
C GLU A 374 9.85 3.49 -1.12
N MET A 375 9.37 2.34 -0.66
CA MET A 375 8.01 1.89 -0.91
C MET A 375 7.37 1.43 0.41
N PRO A 376 6.08 1.70 0.64
CA PRO A 376 5.42 1.29 1.87
C PRO A 376 5.12 -0.21 1.88
N ILE A 377 5.15 -0.77 3.09
CA ILE A 377 4.55 -2.06 3.39
C ILE A 377 3.09 -1.79 3.73
N ILE A 378 2.19 -2.32 2.91
CA ILE A 378 0.74 -2.10 3.01
C ILE A 378 0.02 -3.21 3.78
N GLY A 379 0.73 -4.28 4.15
CA GLY A 379 0.19 -5.39 4.92
C GLY A 379 1.15 -6.56 5.05
N GLY A 380 0.68 -7.63 5.69
CA GLY A 380 1.43 -8.88 5.84
C GLY A 380 0.58 -10.02 6.37
N SER A 381 1.11 -11.24 6.23
CA SER A 381 0.49 -12.48 6.68
C SER A 381 1.43 -13.28 7.61
N GLY A 382 0.90 -14.33 8.25
CA GLY A 382 1.67 -15.13 9.19
C GLY A 382 2.18 -14.29 10.36
N LEU A 383 3.49 -14.30 10.60
CA LEU A 383 4.14 -13.49 11.64
C LEU A 383 4.04 -11.98 11.40
N PHE A 384 3.75 -11.55 10.17
CA PHE A 384 3.61 -10.13 9.83
C PHE A 384 2.15 -9.67 9.78
N ARG A 385 1.22 -10.40 10.41
CA ARG A 385 -0.17 -9.94 10.51
C ARG A 385 -0.23 -8.56 11.17
N PHE A 386 -1.06 -7.68 10.61
CA PHE A 386 -1.12 -6.25 10.98
C PHE A 386 0.18 -5.48 10.71
N GLY A 387 1.01 -6.02 9.82
CA GLY A 387 2.29 -5.46 9.41
C GLY A 387 2.14 -4.08 8.80
N ARG A 388 2.92 -3.11 9.29
CA ARG A 388 3.06 -1.78 8.66
C ARG A 388 4.52 -1.34 8.67
N GLY A 389 4.95 -0.69 7.60
CA GLY A 389 6.37 -0.44 7.42
C GLY A 389 6.74 0.23 6.12
N TYR A 390 8.02 0.16 5.81
CA TYR A 390 8.57 0.61 4.54
C TYR A 390 9.77 -0.25 4.16
N VAL A 391 10.10 -0.23 2.88
CA VAL A 391 11.28 -0.87 2.31
C VAL A 391 12.16 0.19 1.68
N GLN A 392 13.46 0.01 1.78
CA GLN A 392 14.45 0.79 1.04
C GLN A 392 15.13 -0.13 0.04
N ALA A 393 15.01 0.20 -1.24
CA ALA A 393 15.59 -0.52 -2.34
C ALA A 393 16.77 0.27 -2.92
N LYS A 394 17.87 -0.42 -3.20
CA LYS A 394 19.05 0.12 -3.88
C LYS A 394 19.47 -0.82 -4.99
N THR A 395 19.69 -0.29 -6.18
CA THR A 395 20.18 -1.11 -7.31
C THR A 395 21.63 -1.51 -7.02
N HIS A 396 21.88 -2.82 -6.97
CA HIS A 396 23.23 -3.37 -6.84
C HIS A 396 23.87 -3.49 -8.23
N THR A 397 23.16 -4.12 -9.17
CA THR A 397 23.53 -4.19 -10.59
C THR A 397 22.29 -4.04 -11.46
N ILE A 398 22.47 -3.49 -12.66
CA ILE A 398 21.46 -3.46 -13.71
C ILE A 398 22.15 -3.53 -15.06
N ASP A 399 21.71 -4.43 -15.93
CA ASP A 399 22.08 -4.43 -17.34
C ASP A 399 21.00 -3.68 -18.12
N LEU A 400 21.33 -2.49 -18.61
CA LEU A 400 20.37 -1.63 -19.32
C LEU A 400 19.95 -2.18 -20.68
N LYS A 401 20.66 -3.17 -21.24
CA LYS A 401 20.28 -3.79 -22.51
C LYS A 401 19.20 -4.85 -22.31
N THR A 402 19.31 -5.62 -21.24
CA THR A 402 18.43 -6.76 -20.97
C THR A 402 17.31 -6.42 -19.99
N GLY A 403 17.54 -5.46 -19.09
CA GLY A 403 16.69 -5.17 -17.95
C GLY A 403 16.99 -6.02 -16.72
N ASP A 404 17.92 -6.99 -16.80
CA ASP A 404 18.26 -7.85 -15.68
C ASP A 404 18.89 -7.02 -14.55
N ALA A 405 18.39 -7.21 -13.33
CA ALA A 405 18.79 -6.40 -12.17
C ALA A 405 18.91 -7.22 -10.88
N VAL A 406 19.89 -6.85 -10.05
CA VAL A 406 19.96 -7.27 -8.65
C VAL A 406 19.71 -6.04 -7.79
N VAL A 407 18.75 -6.14 -6.88
CA VAL A 407 18.29 -5.03 -6.04
C VAL A 407 18.41 -5.41 -4.57
N GLU A 408 19.20 -4.65 -3.83
CA GLU A 408 19.31 -4.77 -2.38
C GLU A 408 18.06 -4.17 -1.70
N TYR A 409 17.46 -4.91 -0.77
CA TYR A 409 16.32 -4.48 0.02
C TYR A 409 16.63 -4.44 1.51
N ASN A 410 16.27 -3.32 2.14
CA ASN A 410 16.21 -3.16 3.59
C ASN A 410 14.77 -2.89 4.02
N VAL A 411 14.17 -3.83 4.75
CA VAL A 411 12.75 -3.81 5.12
C VAL A 411 12.61 -3.50 6.60
N TYR A 412 11.77 -2.54 6.96
CA TYR A 412 11.47 -2.17 8.35
C TYR A 412 9.98 -2.32 8.61
N VAL A 413 9.59 -3.25 9.48
CA VAL A 413 8.19 -3.60 9.70
C VAL A 413 7.83 -3.71 11.17
N PHE A 414 6.76 -3.02 11.56
CA PHE A 414 6.07 -3.25 12.83
C PHE A 414 5.08 -4.41 12.69
N HIS A 415 5.12 -5.37 13.61
CA HIS A 415 4.21 -6.52 13.71
C HIS A 415 4.03 -6.93 15.19
N TYR A 416 3.35 -8.05 15.49
CA TYR A 416 2.95 -8.42 16.85
C TYR A 416 3.49 -9.79 17.27
#